data_AF-A0AAU2MQQ3-F1
#
_entry.id   AF-A0AAU2MQQ3-F1
#
_cell.length_a   1.000
_cell.length_b   1.000
_cell.length_c   1.000
_cell.angle_alpha   90.00
_cell.angle_beta   90.00
_cell.angle_gamma   90.00
#
_symmetry.space_group_name_H-M   'P 1'
#
loop_
_entity.id
_entity.type
_entity.pdbx_description
1 polymer ?
#
loop_
_entity_poly.entity_id
_entity_poly.type
_entity_poly.pdbx_seq_one_letter_code
_entity_poly.pdbx_strand_id
1 'polypeptide(L)'
;MPPTRSHISDLVTAYLERHPAEAPLLAPLLRLLDEDAEPTSRSTMPGHVTCSAVVVDHDRRVLLVHHNVFGLLLAPGGHVEAGDRSLLETALREVHEEAGIPPGALCVTAAYGSLPIDIYVFDIDANPVKGEGAHQHWDFRFVFQLVDRDVEVTVQTEEVSAAEWRAFDEVTAPQLRAKLCASGLDGRIEPVNASALIHDGYGRYLLHLRDDLPGIWEPGAWSLLGGGREPGDTSLEDTVRRELREEAGLEPGVVEPFAVELATGTDGLTVPVQVFTAQWSGDPARLPLTEGVMLTWFHPNVMERLRLSPSTLDLVRRHAKQSGRTKAAPQREALGPDRPKAGSTSVPHIVGVHLYLERDDQVLLGLRHPAAAYAGGTHHFLAGHCEQETAVACLVREAKEEAGLLVDPRDVELAHVVHMVDKPGAQPRIGFVFRARRWTGTPEVLEPDRCVSWGWWPADALPEPIVPYTRAAIEGIRAGRPYTELGWD
;
A
#
# COMPACT_ATOMS: atom_id res chain seq x y z
N MET A 1 -6.47 -5.59 -16.14
CA MET A 1 -6.64 -5.74 -17.61
C MET A 1 -5.87 -6.99 -17.98
N PRO A 2 -6.45 -7.89 -18.79
CA PRO A 2 -5.76 -9.11 -19.19
C PRO A 2 -4.45 -8.77 -19.94
N PRO A 3 -3.49 -9.71 -19.98
CA PRO A 3 -2.23 -9.52 -20.70
C PRO A 3 -2.46 -9.14 -22.16
N THR A 4 -1.81 -8.07 -22.63
CA THR A 4 -2.00 -7.61 -24.01
C THR A 4 -1.29 -8.51 -25.01
N ARG A 5 -1.77 -8.58 -26.26
CA ARG A 5 -1.09 -9.28 -27.36
C ARG A 5 0.37 -8.82 -27.54
N SER A 6 0.61 -7.52 -27.43
CA SER A 6 1.97 -6.95 -27.50
C SER A 6 2.87 -7.52 -26.41
N HIS A 7 2.37 -7.56 -25.16
CA HIS A 7 3.13 -8.11 -24.05
C HIS A 7 3.50 -9.59 -24.27
N ILE A 8 2.56 -10.40 -24.77
CA ILE A 8 2.83 -11.81 -25.07
C ILE A 8 3.85 -11.93 -26.23
N SER A 9 3.72 -11.11 -27.27
CA SER A 9 4.67 -11.07 -28.39
C SER A 9 6.08 -10.69 -27.96
N ASP A 10 6.22 -9.71 -27.06
CA ASP A 10 7.50 -9.29 -26.49
C ASP A 10 8.16 -10.41 -25.68
N LEU A 11 7.37 -11.12 -24.86
CA LEU A 11 7.84 -12.29 -24.11
C LEU A 11 8.30 -13.43 -25.02
N VAL A 12 7.54 -13.77 -26.06
CA VAL A 12 7.92 -14.81 -27.03
C VAL A 12 9.19 -14.41 -27.78
N THR A 13 9.31 -13.14 -28.17
CA THR A 13 10.50 -12.62 -28.86
C THR A 13 11.74 -12.74 -27.98
N ALA A 14 11.68 -12.23 -26.74
CA ALA A 14 12.78 -12.33 -25.78
C ALA A 14 13.13 -13.79 -25.43
N TYR A 15 12.13 -14.67 -25.37
CA TYR A 15 12.33 -16.10 -25.19
C TYR A 15 13.06 -16.75 -26.38
N LEU A 16 12.67 -16.42 -27.62
CA LEU A 16 13.28 -16.96 -28.83
C LEU A 16 14.70 -16.45 -29.07
N GLU A 17 15.09 -15.30 -28.52
CA GLU A 17 16.50 -14.88 -28.51
C GLU A 17 17.38 -15.88 -27.73
N ARG A 18 16.85 -16.50 -26.67
CA ARG A 18 17.53 -17.54 -25.88
C ARG A 18 17.36 -18.93 -26.49
N HIS A 19 16.23 -19.19 -27.15
CA HIS A 19 15.85 -20.51 -27.68
C HIS A 19 15.48 -20.46 -29.18
N PRO A 20 16.39 -20.03 -30.09
CA PRO A 20 16.05 -19.78 -31.50
C PRO A 20 15.61 -21.03 -32.25
N ALA A 21 16.03 -22.22 -31.82
CA ALA A 21 15.63 -23.50 -32.41
C ALA A 21 14.13 -23.81 -32.22
N GLU A 22 13.46 -23.14 -31.27
CA GLU A 22 12.04 -23.35 -30.96
C GLU A 22 11.11 -22.42 -31.76
N ALA A 23 11.66 -21.54 -32.61
CA ALA A 23 10.85 -20.64 -33.44
C ALA A 23 9.82 -21.36 -34.33
N PRO A 24 10.13 -22.51 -35.00
CA PRO A 24 9.13 -23.24 -35.76
C PRO A 24 7.99 -23.80 -34.89
N LEU A 25 8.27 -24.15 -33.64
CA LEU A 25 7.30 -24.67 -32.69
C LEU A 25 6.32 -23.57 -32.24
N LEU A 26 6.81 -22.35 -32.05
CA LEU A 26 6.00 -21.19 -31.61
C LEU A 26 5.38 -20.39 -32.77
N ALA A 27 5.67 -20.75 -34.02
CA ALA A 27 5.10 -20.08 -35.19
C ALA A 27 3.56 -20.03 -35.21
N PRO A 28 2.81 -21.05 -34.75
CA PRO A 28 1.35 -20.95 -34.63
C PRO A 28 0.89 -19.87 -33.64
N LEU A 29 1.52 -19.77 -32.47
CA LEU A 29 1.23 -18.74 -31.48
C LEU A 29 1.52 -17.34 -32.04
N LEU A 30 2.67 -17.15 -32.69
CA LEU A 30 3.02 -15.86 -33.29
C LEU A 30 1.99 -15.41 -34.34
N ARG A 31 1.52 -16.33 -35.20
CA ARG A 31 0.43 -16.03 -36.15
C ARG A 31 -0.87 -15.65 -35.44
N LEU A 32 -1.23 -16.35 -34.37
CA LEU A 32 -2.42 -16.02 -33.58
C LEU A 32 -2.32 -14.61 -32.97
N LEU A 33 -1.13 -14.21 -32.53
CA LEU A 33 -0.88 -12.88 -31.96
C LEU A 33 -0.98 -11.75 -33.01
N ASP A 34 -0.71 -12.05 -34.28
CA ASP A 34 -0.89 -11.13 -35.41
C ASP A 34 -2.36 -10.97 -35.82
N GLU A 35 -3.23 -11.91 -35.43
CA GLU A 35 -4.67 -11.90 -35.68
C GLU A 35 -5.44 -11.18 -34.57
N ASP A 36 -6.70 -10.80 -34.84
CA ASP A 36 -7.60 -10.17 -33.85
C ASP A 36 -8.28 -11.19 -32.92
N ALA A 37 -7.51 -12.16 -32.45
CA ALA A 37 -7.94 -13.20 -31.51
C ALA A 37 -7.51 -12.85 -30.08
N GLU A 38 -8.22 -13.40 -29.08
CA GLU A 38 -7.85 -13.28 -27.67
C GLU A 38 -6.99 -14.49 -27.26
N PRO A 39 -5.65 -14.37 -27.19
CA PRO A 39 -4.75 -15.52 -27.07
C PRO A 39 -4.85 -16.25 -25.72
N THR A 40 -5.44 -15.62 -24.71
CA THR A 40 -5.62 -16.17 -23.36
C THR A 40 -7.00 -16.80 -23.14
N SER A 41 -7.90 -16.69 -24.12
CA SER A 41 -9.27 -17.19 -23.98
C SER A 41 -9.34 -18.69 -24.28
N ARG A 42 -10.03 -19.45 -23.42
CA ARG A 42 -10.26 -20.89 -23.59
C ARG A 42 -11.06 -21.26 -24.84
N SER A 43 -11.75 -20.28 -25.44
CA SER A 43 -12.51 -20.46 -26.68
C SER A 43 -11.69 -20.22 -27.95
N THR A 44 -10.46 -19.72 -27.80
CA THR A 44 -9.57 -19.46 -28.93
C THR A 44 -9.00 -20.76 -29.45
N MET A 45 -9.17 -20.99 -30.75
CA MET A 45 -8.74 -22.20 -31.45
C MET A 45 -7.74 -21.82 -32.55
N PRO A 46 -6.74 -22.67 -32.85
CA PRO A 46 -6.55 -24.04 -32.37
C PRO A 46 -5.82 -24.16 -31.02
N GLY A 47 -5.63 -23.07 -30.28
CA GLY A 47 -5.01 -23.11 -28.96
C GLY A 47 -5.02 -21.75 -28.25
N HIS A 48 -4.56 -21.76 -27.01
CA HIS A 48 -4.49 -20.58 -26.15
C HIS A 48 -3.35 -20.70 -25.13
N VAL A 49 -3.03 -19.57 -24.50
CA VAL A 49 -1.96 -19.41 -23.52
C VAL A 49 -2.39 -19.90 -22.13
N THR A 50 -1.52 -20.68 -21.50
CA THR A 50 -1.57 -21.03 -20.07
C THR A 50 -0.26 -20.63 -19.41
N CYS A 51 -0.21 -20.64 -18.08
CA CYS A 51 1.01 -20.30 -17.34
C CYS A 51 1.24 -21.28 -16.20
N SER A 52 2.51 -21.58 -15.93
CA SER A 52 2.91 -22.45 -14.84
C SER A 52 4.09 -21.86 -14.06
N ALA A 53 4.18 -22.19 -12.77
CA ALA A 53 5.25 -21.78 -11.88
C ALA A 53 6.24 -22.91 -11.62
N VAL A 54 7.47 -22.73 -12.09
CA VAL A 54 8.61 -23.60 -11.78
C VAL A 54 9.28 -23.06 -10.52
N VAL A 55 8.83 -23.52 -9.35
CA VAL A 55 9.43 -23.11 -8.07
C VAL A 55 10.66 -23.96 -7.77
N VAL A 56 11.80 -23.30 -7.60
CA VAL A 56 13.10 -23.89 -7.26
C VAL A 56 13.39 -23.65 -5.79
N ASP A 57 13.74 -24.69 -5.04
CA ASP A 57 14.18 -24.56 -3.65
C ASP A 57 15.69 -24.34 -3.51
N HIS A 58 16.15 -24.28 -2.27
CA HIS A 58 17.56 -24.08 -1.95
C HIS A 58 18.46 -25.30 -2.20
N ASP A 59 17.87 -26.46 -2.50
CA ASP A 59 18.57 -27.73 -2.73
C ASP A 59 18.55 -28.12 -4.22
N ARG A 60 18.19 -27.17 -5.10
CA ARG A 60 18.07 -27.35 -6.57
C ARG A 60 17.03 -28.40 -6.96
N ARG A 61 15.90 -28.39 -6.25
CA ARG A 61 14.71 -29.18 -6.58
C ARG A 61 13.60 -28.27 -7.09
N VAL A 62 12.74 -28.83 -7.93
CA VAL A 62 11.53 -28.19 -8.45
C VAL A 62 10.31 -28.77 -7.77
N LEU A 63 9.39 -27.91 -7.36
CA LEU A 63 8.07 -28.31 -6.88
C LEU A 63 7.23 -28.79 -8.06
N LEU A 64 6.71 -30.02 -7.95
CA LEU A 64 5.77 -30.59 -8.89
C LEU A 64 4.54 -31.10 -8.16
N VAL A 65 3.39 -31.07 -8.84
CA VAL A 65 2.09 -31.52 -8.35
C VAL A 65 1.55 -32.67 -9.20
N HIS A 66 0.83 -33.58 -8.55
CA HIS A 66 0.14 -34.68 -9.19
C HIS A 66 -1.25 -34.21 -9.64
N HIS A 67 -1.35 -33.82 -10.91
CA HIS A 67 -2.56 -33.24 -11.47
C HIS A 67 -3.65 -34.31 -11.67
N ASN A 68 -4.84 -34.11 -11.09
CA ASN A 68 -5.91 -35.11 -11.07
C ASN A 68 -6.46 -35.44 -12.47
N VAL A 69 -6.62 -34.43 -13.33
CA VAL A 69 -7.15 -34.61 -14.71
C VAL A 69 -6.16 -35.34 -15.61
N PHE A 70 -4.90 -34.91 -15.64
CA PHE A 70 -3.90 -35.48 -16.55
C PHE A 70 -3.24 -36.76 -16.01
N GLY A 71 -3.28 -36.99 -14.68
CA GLY A 71 -2.56 -38.09 -14.04
C GLY A 71 -1.03 -37.96 -14.20
N LEU A 72 -0.54 -36.75 -14.47
CA LEU A 72 0.86 -36.43 -14.69
C LEU A 72 1.42 -35.62 -13.52
N LEU A 73 2.74 -35.68 -13.38
CA LEU A 73 3.50 -34.84 -12.48
C LEU A 73 3.95 -33.58 -13.23
N LEU A 74 3.41 -32.43 -12.86
CA LEU A 74 3.56 -31.15 -13.57
C LEU A 74 3.96 -30.02 -12.62
N ALA A 75 4.46 -28.91 -13.16
CA ALA A 75 4.53 -27.67 -12.39
C ALA A 75 3.09 -27.16 -12.14
N PRO A 76 2.79 -26.54 -10.98
CA PRO A 76 1.51 -25.86 -10.75
C PRO A 76 1.22 -24.84 -11.85
N GLY A 77 0.01 -24.80 -12.38
CA GLY A 77 -0.29 -23.96 -13.53
C GLY A 77 -1.67 -24.17 -14.15
N GLY A 78 -2.15 -23.12 -14.80
CA GLY A 78 -3.51 -23.06 -15.33
C GLY A 78 -3.74 -21.92 -16.32
N HIS A 79 -5.01 -21.61 -16.53
CA HIS A 79 -5.43 -20.60 -17.52
C HIS A 79 -5.34 -19.19 -16.95
N VAL A 80 -5.12 -18.22 -17.83
CA VAL A 80 -5.19 -16.80 -17.46
C VAL A 80 -6.63 -16.43 -17.11
N GLU A 81 -6.82 -15.76 -15.98
CA GLU A 81 -8.12 -15.28 -15.50
C GLU A 81 -8.27 -13.77 -15.68
N ALA A 82 -9.52 -13.27 -15.61
CA ALA A 82 -9.83 -11.84 -15.81
C ALA A 82 -9.16 -10.91 -14.78
N GLY A 83 -8.80 -11.45 -13.61
CA GLY A 83 -8.07 -10.73 -12.56
C GLY A 83 -6.57 -10.60 -12.81
N ASP A 84 -5.98 -11.45 -13.66
CA ASP A 84 -4.54 -11.50 -13.89
C ASP A 84 -4.09 -10.29 -14.74
N ARG A 85 -3.10 -9.53 -14.26
CA ARG A 85 -2.57 -8.35 -14.97
C ARG A 85 -1.39 -8.70 -15.88
N SER A 86 -0.77 -9.86 -15.67
CA SER A 86 0.34 -10.39 -16.47
C SER A 86 0.34 -11.92 -16.46
N LEU A 87 1.08 -12.55 -17.40
CA LEU A 87 1.27 -14.00 -17.40
C LEU A 87 2.04 -14.50 -16.17
N LEU A 88 2.95 -13.68 -15.65
CA LEU A 88 3.68 -13.98 -14.41
C LEU A 88 2.73 -14.04 -13.20
N GLU A 89 1.76 -13.13 -13.13
CA GLU A 89 0.72 -13.13 -12.09
C GLU A 89 -0.19 -14.36 -12.17
N THR A 90 -0.53 -14.81 -13.38
CA THR A 90 -1.24 -16.10 -13.56
C THR A 90 -0.44 -17.23 -12.92
N ALA A 91 0.86 -17.37 -13.22
CA ALA A 91 1.68 -18.42 -12.60
C ALA A 91 1.75 -18.31 -11.07
N LEU A 92 1.79 -17.09 -10.52
CA LEU A 92 1.78 -16.84 -9.07
C LEU A 92 0.46 -17.21 -8.40
N ARG A 93 -0.66 -16.94 -9.07
CA ARG A 93 -1.98 -17.35 -8.59
C ARG A 93 -2.09 -18.88 -8.56
N GLU A 94 -1.74 -19.55 -9.65
CA GLU A 94 -1.88 -21.00 -9.78
C GLU A 94 -1.01 -21.75 -8.75
N VAL A 95 0.23 -21.32 -8.50
CA VAL A 95 1.05 -21.95 -7.45
C VAL A 95 0.53 -21.69 -6.04
N HIS A 96 -0.11 -20.54 -5.82
CA HIS A 96 -0.76 -20.27 -4.56
C HIS A 96 -2.01 -21.13 -4.37
N GLU A 97 -2.82 -21.30 -5.41
CA GLU A 97 -4.05 -22.09 -5.39
C GLU A 97 -3.74 -23.58 -5.26
N GLU A 98 -2.88 -24.14 -6.10
CA GLU A 98 -2.62 -25.58 -6.15
C GLU A 98 -1.69 -26.08 -5.04
N ALA A 99 -0.75 -25.24 -4.57
CA ALA A 99 0.30 -25.65 -3.63
C ALA A 99 0.37 -24.82 -2.34
N GLY A 100 -0.49 -23.81 -2.18
CA GLY A 100 -0.55 -22.99 -0.97
C GLY A 100 0.61 -22.01 -0.78
N ILE A 101 1.55 -21.93 -1.74
CA ILE A 101 2.74 -21.08 -1.62
C ILE A 101 2.36 -19.63 -1.95
N PRO A 102 2.43 -18.68 -1.00
CA PRO A 102 2.06 -17.30 -1.27
C PRO A 102 3.14 -16.60 -2.13
N PRO A 103 2.77 -15.58 -2.94
CA PRO A 103 3.74 -14.81 -3.73
C PRO A 103 4.92 -14.27 -2.91
N GLY A 104 4.69 -13.87 -1.65
CA GLY A 104 5.74 -13.37 -0.76
C GLY A 104 6.80 -14.42 -0.38
N ALA A 105 6.54 -15.72 -0.57
CA ALA A 105 7.53 -16.77 -0.37
C ALA A 105 8.42 -17.00 -1.60
N LEU A 106 8.19 -16.26 -2.69
CA LEU A 106 8.86 -16.43 -3.97
C LEU A 106 9.58 -15.15 -4.39
N CYS A 107 10.67 -15.29 -5.14
CA CYS A 107 11.29 -14.20 -5.87
C CYS A 107 11.63 -14.64 -7.30
N VAL A 108 11.72 -13.69 -8.23
CA VAL A 108 12.25 -13.98 -9.56
C VAL A 108 13.73 -14.34 -9.49
N THR A 109 14.21 -15.13 -10.43
CA THR A 109 15.65 -15.46 -10.53
C THR A 109 16.40 -14.37 -11.31
N ALA A 110 17.64 -14.06 -10.93
CA ALA A 110 18.42 -13.04 -11.64
C ALA A 110 18.67 -13.37 -13.12
N ALA A 111 18.75 -14.65 -13.47
CA ALA A 111 18.98 -15.11 -14.84
C ALA A 111 17.76 -14.92 -15.77
N TYR A 112 16.54 -14.99 -15.23
CA TYR A 112 15.31 -14.96 -16.04
C TYR A 112 14.44 -13.72 -15.78
N GLY A 113 14.46 -13.15 -14.57
CA GLY A 113 13.57 -12.05 -14.21
C GLY A 113 12.12 -12.45 -14.45
N SER A 114 11.41 -11.67 -15.27
CA SER A 114 10.04 -11.95 -15.70
C SER A 114 9.94 -12.76 -17.00
N LEU A 115 11.04 -13.30 -17.52
CA LEU A 115 11.01 -14.16 -18.73
C LEU A 115 10.71 -15.61 -18.37
N PRO A 116 9.96 -16.34 -19.20
CA PRO A 116 9.75 -17.77 -19.01
C PRO A 116 11.06 -18.54 -19.21
N ILE A 117 11.26 -19.59 -18.41
CA ILE A 117 12.34 -20.56 -18.63
C ILE A 117 12.00 -21.50 -19.80
N ASP A 118 10.71 -21.76 -20.03
CA ASP A 118 10.21 -22.70 -21.04
C ASP A 118 8.85 -22.23 -21.56
N ILE A 119 8.61 -22.36 -22.86
CA ILE A 119 7.27 -22.27 -23.46
C ILE A 119 6.94 -23.64 -24.02
N TYR A 120 6.14 -24.39 -23.26
CA TYR A 120 5.83 -25.78 -23.59
C TYR A 120 4.54 -25.86 -24.41
N VAL A 121 4.61 -26.56 -25.54
CA VAL A 121 3.45 -26.76 -26.43
C VAL A 121 2.96 -28.19 -26.29
N PHE A 122 1.70 -28.35 -25.92
CA PHE A 122 1.10 -29.68 -25.81
C PHE A 122 -0.37 -29.70 -26.22
N ASP A 123 -0.78 -30.85 -26.76
CA ASP A 123 -2.14 -31.08 -27.22
C ASP A 123 -3.06 -31.45 -26.05
N ILE A 124 -4.26 -30.91 -26.08
CA ILE A 124 -5.37 -31.22 -25.20
C ILE A 124 -6.43 -31.96 -26.00
N ASP A 125 -6.82 -33.13 -25.51
CA ASP A 125 -7.90 -33.90 -26.10
C ASP A 125 -9.22 -33.13 -26.05
N ALA A 126 -10.06 -33.32 -27.07
CA ALA A 126 -11.39 -32.71 -27.10
C ALA A 126 -12.19 -33.11 -25.85
N ASN A 127 -12.87 -32.13 -25.24
CA ASN A 127 -13.77 -32.35 -24.12
C ASN A 127 -15.22 -31.99 -24.52
N PRO A 128 -16.02 -32.96 -24.98
CA PRO A 128 -17.39 -32.71 -25.41
C PRO A 128 -18.31 -32.18 -24.29
N VAL A 129 -17.99 -32.48 -23.02
CA VAL A 129 -18.79 -32.01 -21.87
C VAL A 129 -18.61 -30.52 -21.65
N LYS A 130 -17.40 -29.99 -21.88
CA LYS A 130 -17.08 -28.57 -21.80
C LYS A 130 -17.30 -27.83 -23.13
N GLY A 131 -17.64 -28.54 -24.20
CA GLY A 131 -17.77 -27.96 -25.54
C GLY A 131 -16.43 -27.56 -26.17
N GLU A 132 -15.32 -28.12 -25.67
CA GLU A 132 -13.96 -27.78 -26.09
C GLU A 132 -13.50 -28.78 -27.17
N GLY A 133 -13.14 -28.27 -28.35
CA GLY A 133 -12.47 -29.07 -29.38
C GLY A 133 -11.05 -29.48 -28.95
N ALA A 134 -10.43 -30.41 -29.68
CA ALA A 134 -9.02 -30.69 -29.48
C ALA A 134 -8.21 -29.42 -29.83
N HIS A 135 -7.30 -29.04 -28.96
CA HIS A 135 -6.59 -27.76 -29.04
C HIS A 135 -5.20 -27.86 -28.42
N GLN A 136 -4.42 -26.79 -28.50
CA GLN A 136 -3.09 -26.71 -27.90
C GLN A 136 -3.07 -25.72 -26.73
N HIS A 137 -2.29 -26.05 -25.71
CA HIS A 137 -1.82 -25.08 -24.74
C HIS A 137 -0.41 -24.63 -25.12
N TRP A 138 -0.20 -23.31 -25.14
CA TRP A 138 1.14 -22.70 -25.10
C TRP A 138 1.41 -22.28 -23.66
N ASP A 139 2.09 -23.13 -22.92
CA ASP A 139 2.30 -22.99 -21.48
C ASP A 139 3.59 -22.21 -21.18
N PHE A 140 3.42 -20.98 -20.70
CA PHE A 140 4.52 -20.11 -20.30
C PHE A 140 4.95 -20.46 -18.88
N ARG A 141 6.13 -21.05 -18.75
CA ARG A 141 6.66 -21.51 -17.46
C ARG A 141 7.63 -20.49 -16.91
N PHE A 142 7.25 -19.83 -15.82
CA PHE A 142 8.10 -18.86 -15.14
C PHE A 142 8.85 -19.54 -13.99
N VAL A 143 10.13 -19.21 -13.83
CA VAL A 143 10.95 -19.80 -12.77
C VAL A 143 11.08 -18.85 -11.59
N PHE A 144 10.76 -19.36 -10.41
CA PHE A 144 10.84 -18.63 -9.14
C PHE A 144 11.80 -19.34 -8.20
N GLN A 145 12.51 -18.56 -7.39
CA GLN A 145 13.31 -19.07 -6.28
C GLN A 145 12.50 -18.96 -4.99
N LEU A 146 12.48 -20.04 -4.21
CA LEU A 146 11.88 -20.05 -2.89
C LEU A 146 12.73 -19.24 -1.90
N VAL A 147 12.10 -18.32 -1.19
CA VAL A 147 12.76 -17.43 -0.24
C VAL A 147 13.09 -18.18 1.04
N ASP A 148 12.09 -18.78 1.68
CA ASP A 148 12.22 -19.50 2.94
C ASP A 148 12.36 -21.00 2.73
N ARG A 149 13.30 -21.65 3.43
CA ARG A 149 13.52 -23.10 3.32
C ARG A 149 12.35 -23.94 3.82
N ASP A 150 11.60 -23.41 4.78
CA ASP A 150 10.57 -24.14 5.52
C ASP A 150 9.15 -23.78 5.06
N VAL A 151 8.96 -23.52 3.76
CA VAL A 151 7.62 -23.25 3.21
C VAL A 151 6.73 -24.47 3.38
N GLU A 152 5.52 -24.25 3.89
CA GLU A 152 4.51 -25.30 3.95
C GLU A 152 3.83 -25.42 2.59
N VAL A 153 3.82 -26.63 2.02
CA VAL A 153 3.09 -26.94 0.79
C VAL A 153 1.75 -27.55 1.18
N THR A 154 0.67 -26.85 0.83
CA THR A 154 -0.70 -27.33 1.07
C THR A 154 -1.38 -27.53 -0.26
N VAL A 155 -1.66 -28.78 -0.62
CA VAL A 155 -2.28 -29.11 -1.90
C VAL A 155 -3.78 -28.80 -1.90
N GLN A 156 -4.26 -28.21 -2.99
CA GLN A 156 -5.69 -28.04 -3.24
C GLN A 156 -6.27 -29.30 -3.88
N THR A 157 -6.96 -30.09 -3.06
CA THR A 157 -7.33 -31.47 -3.38
C THR A 157 -8.29 -31.63 -4.56
N GLU A 158 -9.00 -30.57 -4.94
CA GLU A 158 -9.89 -30.52 -6.10
C GLU A 158 -9.13 -30.74 -7.42
N GLU A 159 -7.94 -30.16 -7.57
CA GLU A 159 -7.18 -30.18 -8.83
C GLU A 159 -5.92 -31.04 -8.75
N VAL A 160 -5.31 -31.12 -7.56
CA VAL A 160 -4.07 -31.87 -7.33
C VAL A 160 -4.21 -32.88 -6.19
N SER A 161 -3.55 -34.03 -6.28
CA SER A 161 -3.65 -35.09 -5.25
C SER A 161 -2.45 -35.17 -4.31
N ALA A 162 -1.31 -34.63 -4.74
CA ALA A 162 -0.06 -34.61 -3.98
C ALA A 162 0.92 -33.60 -4.59
N ALA A 163 1.96 -33.24 -3.84
CA ALA A 163 3.08 -32.44 -4.31
C ALA A 163 4.40 -33.08 -3.88
N GLU A 164 5.43 -32.97 -4.72
CA GLU A 164 6.77 -33.46 -4.42
C GLU A 164 7.86 -32.56 -5.01
N TRP A 165 9.01 -32.54 -4.33
CA TRP A 165 10.21 -31.85 -4.79
C TRP A 165 11.11 -32.82 -5.56
N ARG A 166 11.47 -32.48 -6.81
CA ARG A 166 12.35 -33.29 -7.66
C ARG A 166 13.63 -32.57 -8.03
N ALA A 167 14.76 -33.25 -7.93
CA ALA A 167 16.02 -32.72 -8.45
C ALA A 167 15.90 -32.41 -9.95
N PHE A 168 16.65 -31.42 -10.44
CA PHE A 168 16.54 -30.97 -11.83
C PHE A 168 16.66 -32.09 -12.86
N ASP A 169 17.58 -33.04 -12.65
CA ASP A 169 17.82 -34.20 -13.53
C ASP A 169 16.77 -35.31 -13.41
N GLU A 170 15.91 -35.25 -12.40
CA GLU A 170 14.78 -36.17 -12.18
C GLU A 170 13.44 -35.60 -12.68
N VAL A 171 13.39 -34.33 -13.10
CA VAL A 171 12.18 -33.72 -13.67
C VAL A 171 11.73 -34.52 -14.90
N THR A 172 10.48 -34.96 -14.93
CA THR A 172 9.95 -35.88 -15.94
C THR A 172 9.84 -35.25 -17.32
N ALA A 173 9.45 -33.97 -17.39
CA ALA A 173 9.33 -33.19 -18.62
C ALA A 173 10.71 -32.96 -19.28
N PRO A 174 11.03 -33.57 -20.44
CA PRO A 174 12.40 -33.56 -20.98
C PRO A 174 12.93 -32.18 -21.36
N GLN A 175 12.08 -31.31 -21.93
CA GLN A 175 12.45 -29.96 -22.34
C GLN A 175 12.76 -29.08 -21.12
N LEU A 176 11.86 -29.06 -20.14
CA LEU A 176 12.06 -28.33 -18.89
C LEU A 176 13.29 -28.84 -18.13
N ARG A 177 13.46 -30.17 -18.01
CA ARG A 177 14.66 -30.79 -17.41
C ARG A 177 15.94 -30.29 -18.07
N ALA A 178 16.02 -30.34 -19.40
CA ALA A 178 17.22 -29.91 -20.13
C ALA A 178 17.53 -28.42 -19.86
N LYS A 179 16.51 -27.57 -19.81
CA LYS A 179 16.67 -26.13 -19.55
C LYS A 179 17.07 -25.84 -18.11
N LEU A 180 16.46 -26.52 -17.13
CA LEU A 180 16.85 -26.42 -15.73
C LEU A 180 18.30 -26.84 -15.51
N CYS A 181 18.73 -27.97 -16.09
CA CYS A 181 20.13 -28.41 -16.00
C CYS A 181 21.12 -27.43 -16.66
N ALA A 182 20.71 -26.71 -17.70
CA ALA A 182 21.53 -25.71 -18.39
C ALA A 182 21.42 -24.29 -17.82
N SER A 183 20.46 -24.03 -16.93
CA SER A 183 20.09 -22.68 -16.46
C SER A 183 21.16 -21.99 -15.59
N GLY A 184 22.06 -22.76 -14.98
CA GLY A 184 23.00 -22.24 -13.97
C GLY A 184 22.37 -21.94 -12.60
N LEU A 185 21.06 -22.17 -12.43
CA LEU A 185 20.38 -21.99 -11.15
C LEU A 185 20.95 -22.94 -10.09
N ASP A 186 21.37 -22.37 -8.97
CA ASP A 186 22.05 -23.06 -7.88
C ASP A 186 21.23 -23.08 -6.57
N GLY A 187 19.99 -22.58 -6.60
CA GLY A 187 19.10 -22.51 -5.44
C GLY A 187 19.33 -21.30 -4.55
N ARG A 188 20.17 -20.34 -4.94
CA ARG A 188 20.48 -19.14 -4.14
C ARG A 188 19.65 -17.95 -4.59
N ILE A 189 19.26 -17.15 -3.62
CA ILE A 189 18.63 -15.85 -3.85
C ILE A 189 19.73 -14.86 -4.25
N GLU A 190 19.61 -14.30 -5.45
CA GLU A 190 20.50 -13.28 -5.98
C GLU A 190 19.76 -11.95 -6.12
N PRO A 191 20.28 -10.84 -5.57
CA PRO A 191 19.66 -9.54 -5.74
C PRO A 191 19.67 -9.08 -7.21
N VAL A 192 18.54 -8.54 -7.65
CA VAL A 192 18.36 -7.94 -8.99
C VAL A 192 18.17 -6.43 -8.95
N ASN A 193 18.00 -5.88 -7.75
CA ASN A 193 17.85 -4.45 -7.49
C ASN A 193 18.98 -3.97 -6.58
N ALA A 194 19.27 -2.68 -6.65
CA ALA A 194 20.27 -2.04 -5.81
C ALA A 194 19.76 -0.73 -5.23
N SER A 195 20.06 -0.46 -3.95
CA SER A 195 19.71 0.79 -3.29
C SER A 195 20.85 1.35 -2.46
N ALA A 196 20.84 2.66 -2.24
CA ALA A 196 21.89 3.37 -1.51
C ALA A 196 21.39 3.86 -0.14
N LEU A 197 22.04 3.38 0.92
CA LEU A 197 21.98 3.96 2.25
C LEU A 197 23.01 5.09 2.36
N ILE A 198 22.59 6.30 2.01
CA ILE A 198 23.46 7.48 2.04
C ILE A 198 23.45 8.12 3.43
N HIS A 199 24.63 8.38 3.98
CA HIS A 199 24.79 9.07 5.26
C HIS A 199 25.79 10.24 5.17
N ASP A 200 25.62 11.24 6.01
CA ASP A 200 26.52 12.41 6.05
C ASP A 200 27.79 12.19 6.88
N GLY A 201 27.83 11.12 7.67
CA GLY A 201 28.91 10.82 8.62
C GLY A 201 28.76 11.55 9.96
N TYR A 202 27.71 12.35 10.13
CA TYR A 202 27.31 13.04 11.37
C TYR A 202 26.03 12.45 11.97
N GLY A 203 25.63 11.26 11.53
CA GLY A 203 24.49 10.51 12.06
C GLY A 203 23.16 10.81 11.39
N ARG A 204 23.15 11.51 10.24
CA ARG A 204 21.95 11.69 9.41
C ARG A 204 22.02 10.83 8.15
N TYR A 205 20.85 10.46 7.67
CA TYR A 205 20.66 9.64 6.48
C TYR A 205 19.76 10.37 5.49
N LEU A 206 20.13 10.29 4.22
CA LEU A 206 19.39 10.91 3.14
C LEU A 206 18.26 9.95 2.75
N LEU A 207 17.02 10.43 2.84
CA LEU A 207 15.87 9.68 2.35
C LEU A 207 15.18 10.45 1.23
N HIS A 208 14.52 9.69 0.37
CA HIS A 208 13.74 10.14 -0.77
C HIS A 208 12.26 9.94 -0.47
N LEU A 209 11.45 10.98 -0.65
CA LEU A 209 10.00 10.88 -0.59
C LEU A 209 9.50 10.50 -1.98
N ARG A 210 8.97 9.30 -2.12
CA ARG A 210 8.42 8.79 -3.38
C ARG A 210 7.17 9.56 -3.79
N ASP A 211 6.89 9.56 -5.09
CA ASP A 211 5.61 10.05 -5.62
C ASP A 211 4.43 9.31 -4.97
N ASP A 212 3.25 9.92 -4.97
CA ASP A 212 2.02 9.28 -4.48
C ASP A 212 1.14 8.89 -5.68
N LEU A 213 1.65 7.97 -6.50
CA LEU A 213 0.99 7.49 -7.72
C LEU A 213 0.53 6.04 -7.57
N PRO A 214 -0.66 5.66 -8.07
CA PRO A 214 -1.08 4.27 -8.09
C PRO A 214 -0.11 3.40 -8.91
N GLY A 215 0.22 2.21 -8.39
CA GLY A 215 0.99 1.20 -9.11
C GLY A 215 2.52 1.26 -8.97
N ILE A 216 3.07 2.32 -8.36
CA ILE A 216 4.49 2.33 -7.97
C ILE A 216 4.68 1.64 -6.62
N TRP A 217 5.93 1.27 -6.32
CA TRP A 217 6.29 0.67 -5.05
C TRP A 217 6.16 1.69 -3.90
N GLU A 218 5.42 1.35 -2.84
CA GLU A 218 5.28 2.14 -1.60
C GLU A 218 4.98 3.64 -1.87
N PRO A 219 3.89 3.97 -2.59
CA PRO A 219 3.59 5.34 -3.02
C PRO A 219 3.42 6.26 -1.82
N GLY A 220 4.06 7.43 -1.83
CA GLY A 220 4.05 8.43 -0.76
C GLY A 220 4.87 8.05 0.49
N ALA A 221 5.76 7.07 0.40
CA ALA A 221 6.64 6.66 1.50
C ALA A 221 8.04 7.27 1.36
N TRP A 222 8.75 7.35 2.48
CA TRP A 222 10.18 7.62 2.51
C TRP A 222 10.96 6.33 2.28
N SER A 223 11.87 6.36 1.31
CA SER A 223 12.71 5.21 0.93
C SER A 223 14.17 5.61 0.75
N LEU A 224 15.01 4.60 0.52
CA LEU A 224 16.33 4.79 -0.08
C LEU A 224 16.17 5.13 -1.57
N LEU A 225 17.23 5.71 -2.15
CA LEU A 225 17.38 5.86 -3.60
C LEU A 225 17.89 4.57 -4.22
N GLY A 226 17.48 4.27 -5.45
CA GLY A 226 17.91 3.09 -6.18
C GLY A 226 16.79 2.41 -6.95
N GLY A 227 17.15 1.39 -7.72
CA GLY A 227 16.29 0.81 -8.73
C GLY A 227 16.70 -0.58 -9.18
N GLY A 228 16.04 -1.04 -10.24
CA GLY A 228 16.27 -2.34 -10.85
C GLY A 228 17.48 -2.34 -11.78
N ARG A 229 18.10 -3.51 -11.93
CA ARG A 229 19.20 -3.66 -12.89
C ARG A 229 18.70 -3.51 -14.33
N GLU A 230 19.42 -2.72 -15.12
CA GLU A 230 19.20 -2.58 -16.55
C GLU A 230 20.17 -3.43 -17.39
N PRO A 231 19.87 -3.73 -18.67
CA PRO A 231 20.76 -4.49 -19.55
C PRO A 231 22.17 -3.90 -19.70
N GLY A 232 22.33 -2.58 -19.50
CA GLY A 232 23.62 -1.89 -19.54
C GLY A 232 24.46 -2.03 -18.27
N ASP A 233 23.87 -2.46 -17.15
CA ASP A 233 24.54 -2.52 -15.85
C ASP A 233 25.44 -3.76 -15.75
N THR A 234 26.75 -3.56 -15.60
CA THR A 234 27.69 -4.67 -15.47
C THR A 234 27.72 -5.27 -14.06
N SER A 235 27.26 -4.54 -13.06
CA SER A 235 27.16 -4.95 -11.66
C SER A 235 26.04 -4.20 -10.92
N LEU A 236 25.65 -4.68 -9.73
CA LEU A 236 24.71 -3.96 -8.86
C LEU A 236 25.29 -2.64 -8.32
N GLU A 237 26.63 -2.52 -8.28
CA GLU A 237 27.27 -1.24 -7.99
C GLU A 237 27.03 -0.25 -9.14
N ASP A 238 27.12 -0.70 -10.40
CA ASP A 238 26.81 0.15 -11.55
C ASP A 238 25.34 0.56 -11.55
N THR A 239 24.43 -0.37 -11.23
CA THR A 239 23.00 -0.10 -11.06
C THR A 239 22.78 1.02 -10.05
N VAL A 240 23.25 0.89 -8.80
CA VAL A 240 23.01 1.94 -7.79
C VAL A 240 23.67 3.27 -8.17
N ARG A 241 24.83 3.26 -8.82
CA ARG A 241 25.49 4.50 -9.27
C ARG A 241 24.74 5.18 -10.41
N ARG A 242 24.18 4.42 -11.34
CA ARG A 242 23.33 4.92 -12.41
C ARG A 242 22.07 5.57 -11.83
N GLU A 243 21.35 4.84 -10.99
CA GLU A 243 20.12 5.32 -10.34
C GLU A 243 20.37 6.60 -9.54
N LEU A 244 21.41 6.64 -8.71
CA LEU A 244 21.76 7.86 -7.96
C LEU A 244 22.03 9.07 -8.86
N ARG A 245 22.67 8.86 -10.02
CA ARG A 245 22.97 9.93 -10.97
C ARG A 245 21.71 10.39 -11.71
N GLU A 246 20.88 9.46 -12.16
CA GLU A 246 19.68 9.73 -12.97
C GLU A 246 18.56 10.34 -12.13
N GLU A 247 18.31 9.79 -10.94
CA GLU A 247 17.22 10.22 -10.05
C GLU A 247 17.55 11.51 -9.30
N ALA A 248 18.80 11.64 -8.83
CA ALA A 248 19.19 12.65 -7.85
C ALA A 248 20.44 13.46 -8.21
N GLY A 249 21.07 13.22 -9.38
CA GLY A 249 22.35 13.86 -9.73
C GLY A 249 23.48 13.56 -8.73
N LEU A 250 23.38 12.47 -7.98
CA LEU A 250 24.30 12.10 -6.91
C LEU A 250 25.42 11.21 -7.42
N GLU A 251 26.66 11.62 -7.15
CA GLU A 251 27.85 10.84 -7.46
C GLU A 251 28.73 10.70 -6.21
N PRO A 252 28.34 9.86 -5.23
CA PRO A 252 29.18 9.58 -4.08
C PRO A 252 30.46 8.86 -4.53
N GLY A 253 31.59 9.21 -3.90
CA GLY A 253 32.89 8.66 -4.28
C GLY A 253 32.96 7.14 -4.09
N VAL A 254 32.90 6.69 -2.84
CA VAL A 254 32.93 5.27 -2.48
C VAL A 254 31.52 4.80 -2.17
N VAL A 255 31.12 3.68 -2.79
CA VAL A 255 29.93 2.92 -2.41
C VAL A 255 30.38 1.49 -2.04
N GLU A 256 29.87 0.95 -0.94
CA GLU A 256 30.30 -0.37 -0.44
C GLU A 256 29.07 -1.26 -0.19
N PRO A 257 29.09 -2.55 -0.56
CA PRO A 257 28.01 -3.48 -0.21
C PRO A 257 27.83 -3.55 1.30
N PHE A 258 26.59 -3.43 1.77
CA PHE A 258 26.26 -3.43 3.19
C PHE A 258 25.36 -4.59 3.61
N ALA A 259 24.23 -4.77 2.94
CA ALA A 259 23.26 -5.81 3.28
C ALA A 259 22.42 -6.20 2.05
N VAL A 260 21.79 -7.36 2.11
CA VAL A 260 20.70 -7.72 1.19
C VAL A 260 19.40 -7.64 1.99
N GLU A 261 18.48 -6.79 1.56
CA GLU A 261 17.16 -6.65 2.18
C GLU A 261 16.10 -7.30 1.29
N LEU A 262 15.15 -7.98 1.92
CA LEU A 262 14.00 -8.56 1.25
C LEU A 262 12.85 -7.57 1.36
N ALA A 263 12.41 -7.06 0.21
CA ALA A 263 11.30 -6.11 0.14
C ALA A 263 10.15 -6.74 -0.69
N THR A 264 8.93 -6.24 -0.54
CA THR A 264 7.76 -6.80 -1.24
C THR A 264 7.40 -5.95 -2.45
N GLY A 265 7.42 -6.55 -3.64
CA GLY A 265 7.06 -5.92 -4.91
C GLY A 265 5.56 -5.66 -5.05
N THR A 266 5.17 -4.97 -6.14
CA THR A 266 3.77 -4.61 -6.44
C THR A 266 2.92 -5.78 -6.93
N ASP A 267 3.57 -6.86 -7.33
CA ASP A 267 3.01 -8.18 -7.66
C ASP A 267 2.95 -9.12 -6.43
N GLY A 268 3.39 -8.65 -5.27
CA GLY A 268 3.44 -9.43 -4.03
C GLY A 268 4.66 -10.35 -3.92
N LEU A 269 5.54 -10.40 -4.93
CA LEU A 269 6.79 -11.15 -4.85
C LEU A 269 7.75 -10.54 -3.83
N THR A 270 8.59 -11.38 -3.25
CA THR A 270 9.80 -10.89 -2.58
C THR A 270 10.82 -10.45 -3.62
N VAL A 271 11.39 -9.27 -3.41
CA VAL A 271 12.42 -8.66 -4.23
C VAL A 271 13.68 -8.50 -3.38
N PRO A 272 14.74 -9.29 -3.64
CA PRO A 272 16.02 -9.12 -2.99
C PRO A 272 16.74 -7.87 -3.52
N VAL A 273 17.04 -6.94 -2.61
CA VAL A 273 17.70 -5.66 -2.91
C VAL A 273 19.08 -5.62 -2.26
N GLN A 274 20.12 -5.45 -3.07
CA GLN A 274 21.46 -5.17 -2.55
C GLN A 274 21.54 -3.72 -2.09
N VAL A 275 21.71 -3.51 -0.79
CA VAL A 275 21.95 -2.19 -0.22
C VAL A 275 23.45 -1.92 -0.21
N PHE A 276 23.82 -0.77 -0.76
CA PHE A 276 25.15 -0.17 -0.67
C PHE A 276 25.14 0.99 0.32
N THR A 277 26.22 1.20 1.06
CA THR A 277 26.42 2.41 1.86
C THR A 277 27.25 3.40 1.09
N ALA A 278 26.96 4.69 1.29
CA ALA A 278 27.72 5.76 0.66
C ALA A 278 27.77 6.99 1.59
N GLN A 279 28.92 7.65 1.64
CA GLN A 279 29.05 8.91 2.37
C GLN A 279 28.91 10.11 1.43
N TRP A 280 27.98 11.01 1.75
CA TRP A 280 27.78 12.28 1.06
C TRP A 280 27.20 13.31 2.03
N SER A 281 27.68 14.55 2.04
CA SER A 281 27.33 15.57 3.04
C SER A 281 26.88 16.90 2.44
N GLY A 282 26.44 16.89 1.18
CA GLY A 282 25.93 18.08 0.50
C GLY A 282 24.52 18.50 0.94
N ASP A 283 23.99 19.49 0.23
CA ASP A 283 22.66 20.06 0.46
C ASP A 283 21.62 19.35 -0.45
N PRO A 284 20.70 18.54 0.10
CA PRO A 284 19.71 17.80 -0.69
C PRO A 284 18.81 18.71 -1.52
N ALA A 285 18.54 19.94 -1.05
CA ALA A 285 17.64 20.88 -1.72
C ALA A 285 18.23 21.44 -3.04
N ARG A 286 19.50 21.17 -3.33
CA ARG A 286 20.18 21.58 -4.57
C ARG A 286 20.31 20.46 -5.60
N LEU A 287 19.94 19.25 -5.23
CA LEU A 287 20.01 18.11 -6.13
C LEU A 287 18.87 18.19 -7.15
N PRO A 288 19.14 17.95 -8.44
CA PRO A 288 18.08 17.76 -9.41
C PRO A 288 17.37 16.45 -9.08
N LEU A 289 16.09 16.52 -8.71
CA LEU A 289 15.27 15.34 -8.48
C LEU A 289 14.38 15.13 -9.70
N THR A 290 14.55 14.00 -10.37
CA THR A 290 13.79 13.65 -11.59
C THR A 290 12.64 12.68 -11.30
N GLU A 291 12.77 11.88 -10.24
CA GLU A 291 11.73 10.97 -9.72
C GLU A 291 11.45 11.27 -8.24
N GLY A 292 10.18 11.26 -7.83
CA GLY A 292 9.72 11.56 -6.48
C GLY A 292 9.64 13.05 -6.12
N VAL A 293 9.34 13.31 -4.85
CA VAL A 293 8.86 14.62 -4.37
C VAL A 293 9.98 15.44 -3.73
N MET A 294 10.81 14.82 -2.88
CA MET A 294 11.90 15.52 -2.21
C MET A 294 12.99 14.59 -1.68
N LEU A 295 14.18 15.15 -1.47
CA LEU A 295 15.27 14.53 -0.72
C LEU A 295 15.53 15.32 0.55
N THR A 296 15.73 14.64 1.69
CA THR A 296 16.08 15.33 2.94
C THR A 296 16.85 14.45 3.92
N TRP A 297 17.55 15.13 4.83
CA TRP A 297 18.32 14.52 5.89
C TRP A 297 17.45 14.22 7.12
N PHE A 298 17.51 12.98 7.60
CA PHE A 298 16.87 12.58 8.85
C PHE A 298 17.85 11.95 9.83
N HIS A 299 17.66 12.26 11.11
CA HIS A 299 18.30 11.52 12.18
C HIS A 299 17.46 10.26 12.52
N PRO A 300 18.07 9.10 12.83
CA PRO A 300 17.33 7.86 13.10
C PRO A 300 16.27 7.94 14.20
N ASN A 301 16.39 8.88 15.14
CA ASN A 301 15.43 9.07 16.24
C ASN A 301 14.08 9.66 15.81
N VAL A 302 13.99 10.33 14.65
CA VAL A 302 12.72 10.88 14.14
C VAL A 302 12.08 10.00 13.08
N MET A 303 12.83 9.04 12.53
CA MET A 303 12.37 8.22 11.41
C MET A 303 11.16 7.35 11.77
N GLU A 304 10.98 6.93 13.02
CA GLU A 304 9.77 6.21 13.44
C GLU A 304 8.46 6.99 13.28
N ARG A 305 8.55 8.31 13.01
CA ARG A 305 7.42 9.19 12.75
C ARG A 305 7.14 9.39 11.26
N LEU A 306 8.00 8.87 10.39
CA LEU A 306 7.83 8.97 8.94
C LEU A 306 7.10 7.72 8.43
N ARG A 307 6.34 7.89 7.35
CA ARG A 307 5.80 6.76 6.59
C ARG A 307 6.96 6.11 5.82
N LEU A 308 7.52 5.05 6.35
CA LEU A 308 8.69 4.34 5.81
C LEU A 308 8.57 2.85 6.14
N SER A 309 9.13 1.96 5.32
CA SER A 309 9.05 0.51 5.56
C SER A 309 9.82 0.07 6.82
N PRO A 310 9.25 -0.81 7.68
CA PRO A 310 9.93 -1.26 8.91
C PRO A 310 11.34 -1.83 8.67
N SER A 311 11.57 -2.50 7.54
CA SER A 311 12.88 -3.01 7.11
C SER A 311 13.89 -1.89 6.89
N THR A 312 13.51 -0.81 6.21
CA THR A 312 14.37 0.37 6.02
C THR A 312 14.76 1.03 7.35
N LEU A 313 13.82 1.15 8.31
CA LEU A 313 14.14 1.68 9.63
C LEU A 313 15.12 0.78 10.40
N ASP A 314 14.93 -0.54 10.34
CA ASP A 314 15.84 -1.48 10.97
C ASP A 314 17.24 -1.43 10.33
N LEU A 315 17.31 -1.37 9.00
CA LEU A 315 18.54 -1.21 8.22
C LEU A 315 19.33 0.05 8.65
N VAL A 316 18.66 1.21 8.73
CA VAL A 316 19.28 2.45 9.21
C VAL A 316 19.79 2.28 10.65
N ARG A 317 19.01 1.66 11.53
CA ARG A 317 19.40 1.41 12.93
C ARG A 317 20.58 0.46 13.03
N ARG A 318 20.64 -0.59 12.21
CA ARG A 318 21.78 -1.52 12.13
C ARG A 318 23.04 -0.80 11.68
N HIS A 319 22.95 -0.02 10.61
CA HIS A 319 24.08 0.77 10.11
C HIS A 319 24.56 1.78 11.18
N ALA A 320 23.65 2.57 11.77
CA ALA A 320 23.99 3.55 12.80
C ALA A 320 24.71 2.94 14.01
N LYS A 321 24.31 1.74 14.45
CA LYS A 321 24.97 1.00 15.53
C LYS A 321 26.39 0.55 15.14
N GLN A 322 26.63 0.22 13.87
CA GLN A 322 27.96 -0.17 13.38
C GLN A 322 28.87 1.05 13.21
N SER A 323 28.37 2.14 12.62
CA SER A 323 29.12 3.39 12.39
C SER A 323 29.38 4.19 13.67
N GLY A 324 28.50 4.08 14.67
CA GLY A 324 28.68 4.74 15.98
C GLY A 324 29.87 4.20 16.79
N ARG A 325 30.47 3.08 16.38
CA ARG A 325 31.68 2.52 17.01
C ARG A 325 32.97 3.13 16.48
N THR A 326 32.94 3.93 15.40
CA THR A 326 34.15 4.37 14.71
C THR A 326 34.51 5.86 14.82
N LYS A 327 33.60 6.80 15.16
CA LYS A 327 33.98 8.20 15.45
C LYS A 327 33.04 8.86 16.47
N ALA A 328 33.62 9.36 17.57
CA ALA A 328 32.93 10.29 18.47
C ALA A 328 32.72 11.62 17.75
N ALA A 329 31.46 11.99 17.52
CA ALA A 329 31.09 13.31 17.02
C ALA A 329 31.33 14.39 18.10
N PRO A 330 31.67 15.64 17.72
CA PRO A 330 31.80 16.73 18.67
C PRO A 330 30.42 17.09 19.23
N GLN A 331 30.31 17.08 20.55
CA GLN A 331 29.14 17.57 21.28
C GLN A 331 28.97 19.07 21.02
N ARG A 332 27.79 19.48 20.52
CA ARG A 332 27.29 20.84 20.74
C ARG A 332 25.80 20.86 21.07
N GLU A 333 25.59 21.41 22.26
CA GLU A 333 24.42 22.08 22.84
C GLU A 333 23.05 21.41 22.65
N ALA A 334 22.70 20.64 23.69
CA ALA A 334 21.37 20.14 23.95
C ALA A 334 20.33 21.28 23.93
N LEU A 335 19.43 21.22 22.96
CA LEU A 335 18.15 21.92 23.04
C LEU A 335 17.26 21.19 24.05
N GLY A 336 17.29 21.69 25.28
CA GLY A 336 16.29 21.43 26.32
C GLY A 336 16.33 20.03 26.96
N PRO A 337 15.87 19.89 28.22
CA PRO A 337 15.82 18.58 28.86
C PRO A 337 14.83 17.66 28.13
N ASP A 338 15.34 16.50 27.73
CA ASP A 338 14.59 15.30 27.35
C ASP A 338 13.43 15.10 28.33
N ARG A 339 12.20 15.28 27.85
CA ARG A 339 11.04 14.74 28.57
C ARG A 339 11.01 13.23 28.31
N PRO A 340 10.92 12.38 29.34
CA PRO A 340 10.89 10.94 29.16
C PRO A 340 9.69 10.51 28.31
N LYS A 341 9.92 9.49 27.48
CA LYS A 341 8.92 8.74 26.71
C LYS A 341 7.75 8.34 27.60
N ALA A 342 6.58 8.94 27.40
CA ALA A 342 5.34 8.28 27.73
C ALA A 342 4.99 7.37 26.54
N GLY A 343 4.67 6.09 26.79
CA GLY A 343 3.88 5.32 25.80
C GLY A 343 2.69 6.16 25.40
N SER A 344 2.24 6.11 24.15
CA SER A 344 1.21 7.04 23.68
C SER A 344 -0.04 6.96 24.57
N THR A 345 -0.15 7.91 25.50
CA THR A 345 -1.33 8.16 26.34
C THR A 345 -2.33 9.04 25.60
N SER A 346 -2.12 9.26 24.29
CA SER A 346 -3.03 10.06 23.49
C SER A 346 -4.37 9.34 23.36
N VAL A 347 -5.43 9.97 23.84
CA VAL A 347 -6.79 9.50 23.65
C VAL A 347 -7.37 10.24 22.44
N PRO A 348 -8.03 9.58 21.49
CA PRO A 348 -8.71 10.27 20.40
C PRO A 348 -9.90 11.09 20.94
N HIS A 349 -10.02 12.34 20.51
CA HIS A 349 -11.13 13.23 20.88
C HIS A 349 -12.22 13.18 19.80
N ILE A 350 -13.49 13.05 20.18
CA ILE A 350 -14.59 13.17 19.23
C ILE A 350 -14.80 14.66 18.92
N VAL A 351 -14.89 15.01 17.64
CA VAL A 351 -15.18 16.36 17.18
C VAL A 351 -16.68 16.52 16.92
N GLY A 352 -17.31 17.48 17.58
CA GLY A 352 -18.70 17.88 17.33
C GLY A 352 -18.78 19.33 16.89
N VAL A 353 -19.79 19.67 16.10
CA VAL A 353 -20.06 21.04 15.66
C VAL A 353 -21.42 21.51 16.16
N HIS A 354 -21.50 22.78 16.53
CA HIS A 354 -22.71 23.37 17.11
C HIS A 354 -22.96 24.72 16.44
N LEU A 355 -24.20 24.98 16.07
CA LEU A 355 -24.62 26.23 15.47
C LEU A 355 -25.14 27.19 16.53
N TYR A 356 -24.45 28.32 16.66
CA TYR A 356 -24.88 29.47 17.45
C TYR A 356 -25.54 30.49 16.51
N LEU A 357 -26.86 30.61 16.62
CA LEU A 357 -27.61 31.69 15.97
C LEU A 357 -28.08 32.68 17.02
N GLU A 358 -27.91 33.96 16.72
CA GLU A 358 -28.28 35.06 17.59
C GLU A 358 -29.04 36.13 16.80
N ARG A 359 -30.16 36.59 17.35
CA ARG A 359 -30.90 37.77 16.88
C ARG A 359 -31.57 38.44 18.06
N ASP A 360 -31.53 39.78 18.12
CA ASP A 360 -32.18 40.56 19.17
C ASP A 360 -31.83 40.09 20.61
N ASP A 361 -30.54 39.77 20.85
CA ASP A 361 -30.01 39.19 22.11
C ASP A 361 -30.64 37.84 22.53
N GLN A 362 -31.29 37.15 21.59
CA GLN A 362 -31.83 35.81 21.77
C GLN A 362 -31.01 34.78 20.99
N VAL A 363 -30.82 33.61 21.60
CA VAL A 363 -30.12 32.47 21.02
C VAL A 363 -31.11 31.38 20.63
N LEU A 364 -30.92 30.77 19.46
CA LEU A 364 -31.73 29.63 19.02
C LEU A 364 -31.28 28.36 19.75
N LEU A 365 -32.24 27.67 20.40
CA LEU A 365 -32.02 26.37 21.02
C LEU A 365 -33.17 25.42 20.69
N GLY A 366 -32.85 24.13 20.54
CA GLY A 366 -33.80 23.05 20.29
C GLY A 366 -34.05 22.21 21.54
N LEU A 367 -35.30 21.88 21.84
CA LEU A 367 -35.64 20.89 22.85
C LEU A 367 -35.46 19.49 22.27
N ARG A 368 -34.47 18.74 22.77
CA ARG A 368 -34.17 17.39 22.28
C ARG A 368 -35.31 16.42 22.62
N HIS A 369 -35.61 15.51 21.70
CA HIS A 369 -36.62 14.48 21.91
C HIS A 369 -36.28 13.62 23.15
N PRO A 370 -37.27 13.25 24.00
CA PRO A 370 -37.00 12.47 25.21
C PRO A 370 -36.28 11.13 24.97
N ALA A 371 -36.47 10.55 23.79
CA ALA A 371 -35.81 9.31 23.38
C ALA A 371 -34.40 9.50 22.77
N ALA A 372 -33.89 10.74 22.67
CA ALA A 372 -32.58 11.00 22.10
C ALA A 372 -31.47 10.33 22.94
N ALA A 373 -30.55 9.64 22.27
CA ALA A 373 -29.48 8.87 22.92
C ALA A 373 -28.55 9.73 23.81
N TYR A 374 -28.42 11.02 23.49
CA TYR A 374 -27.71 12.01 24.30
C TYR A 374 -28.68 13.08 24.79
N ALA A 375 -28.69 13.33 26.09
CA ALA A 375 -29.39 14.44 26.77
C ALA A 375 -30.87 14.63 26.32
N GLY A 376 -31.64 13.54 26.21
CA GLY A 376 -33.07 13.61 25.88
C GLY A 376 -33.86 14.47 26.86
N GLY A 377 -34.78 15.30 26.33
CA GLY A 377 -35.58 16.22 27.13
C GLY A 377 -34.85 17.48 27.62
N THR A 378 -33.68 17.80 27.05
CA THR A 378 -32.91 19.00 27.38
C THR A 378 -32.77 19.94 26.18
N HIS A 379 -32.63 21.24 26.44
CA HIS A 379 -32.38 22.24 25.41
C HIS A 379 -30.90 22.21 24.98
N HIS A 380 -30.67 22.33 23.69
CA HIS A 380 -29.34 22.21 23.11
C HIS A 380 -29.19 23.08 21.85
N PHE A 381 -27.95 23.30 21.40
CA PHE A 381 -27.72 23.82 20.06
C PHE A 381 -28.25 22.85 19.00
N LEU A 382 -28.46 23.38 17.79
CA LEU A 382 -28.39 22.56 16.59
C LEU A 382 -26.96 22.04 16.48
N ALA A 383 -26.80 20.72 16.41
CA ALA A 383 -25.50 20.09 16.60
C ALA A 383 -25.38 18.79 15.82
N GLY A 384 -24.19 18.53 15.27
CA GLY A 384 -23.90 17.30 14.56
C GLY A 384 -22.51 16.77 14.83
N HIS A 385 -22.33 15.50 14.47
CA HIS A 385 -21.03 14.83 14.48
C HIS A 385 -20.39 14.98 13.11
N CYS A 386 -19.15 15.46 13.07
CA CYS A 386 -18.42 15.50 11.81
C CYS A 386 -18.19 14.07 11.29
N GLU A 387 -18.60 13.84 10.05
CA GLU A 387 -18.20 12.66 9.28
C GLU A 387 -16.85 12.94 8.60
N GLN A 388 -16.59 12.34 7.43
CA GLN A 388 -15.41 12.63 6.62
C GLN A 388 -15.58 13.94 5.82
N GLU A 389 -15.75 15.04 6.54
CA GLU A 389 -16.01 16.38 6.00
C GLU A 389 -15.35 17.47 6.86
N THR A 390 -15.36 18.72 6.39
CA THR A 390 -14.88 19.86 7.20
C THR A 390 -15.91 20.24 8.26
N ALA A 391 -15.49 20.80 9.39
CA ALA A 391 -16.40 21.24 10.45
C ALA A 391 -17.46 22.25 9.98
N VAL A 392 -17.09 23.15 9.04
CA VAL A 392 -18.04 24.10 8.45
C VAL A 392 -19.01 23.41 7.48
N ALA A 393 -18.54 22.43 6.70
CA ALA A 393 -19.41 21.63 5.82
C ALA A 393 -20.45 20.85 6.64
N CYS A 394 -20.00 20.18 7.72
CA CYS A 394 -20.87 19.49 8.66
C CYS A 394 -21.93 20.46 9.23
N LEU A 395 -21.51 21.61 9.75
CA LEU A 395 -22.42 22.62 10.29
C LEU A 395 -23.50 23.05 9.29
N VAL A 396 -23.12 23.30 8.03
CA VAL A 396 -24.06 23.74 6.98
C VAL A 396 -25.02 22.62 6.59
N ARG A 397 -24.54 21.37 6.53
CA ARG A 397 -25.37 20.19 6.28
C ARG A 397 -26.40 20.00 7.41
N GLU A 398 -25.95 19.96 8.65
CA GLU A 398 -26.81 19.77 9.83
C GLU A 398 -27.82 20.92 9.98
N ALA A 399 -27.42 22.17 9.72
CA ALA A 399 -28.33 23.32 9.75
C ALA A 399 -29.52 23.16 8.77
N LYS A 400 -29.24 22.59 7.60
CA LYS A 400 -30.24 22.31 6.57
C LYS A 400 -31.09 21.10 6.92
N GLU A 401 -30.46 20.01 7.36
CA GLU A 401 -31.12 18.72 7.65
C GLU A 401 -32.03 18.80 8.89
N GLU A 402 -31.56 19.39 10.00
CA GLU A 402 -32.33 19.42 11.24
C GLU A 402 -33.34 20.57 11.30
N ALA A 403 -33.02 21.72 10.68
CA ALA A 403 -33.77 22.96 10.85
C ALA A 403 -34.20 23.67 9.57
N GLY A 404 -33.85 23.15 8.38
CA GLY A 404 -34.19 23.78 7.10
C GLY A 404 -33.45 25.09 6.82
N LEU A 405 -32.39 25.38 7.59
CA LEU A 405 -31.65 26.63 7.51
C LEU A 405 -30.56 26.56 6.43
N LEU A 406 -30.55 27.54 5.54
CA LEU A 406 -29.51 27.69 4.53
C LEU A 406 -28.46 28.68 5.03
N VAL A 407 -27.25 28.19 5.28
CA VAL A 407 -26.11 28.97 5.74
C VAL A 407 -25.03 28.95 4.65
N ASP A 408 -24.55 30.12 4.22
CA ASP A 408 -23.39 30.20 3.35
C ASP A 408 -22.12 29.96 4.20
N PRO A 409 -21.23 29.02 3.82
CA PRO A 409 -19.98 28.78 4.55
C PRO A 409 -19.15 30.04 4.82
N ARG A 410 -19.27 31.09 3.98
CA ARG A 410 -18.54 32.37 4.13
C ARG A 410 -19.09 33.25 5.25
N ASP A 411 -20.31 33.00 5.70
CA ASP A 411 -20.96 33.70 6.81
C ASP A 411 -20.76 32.98 8.15
N VAL A 412 -20.01 31.88 8.17
CA VAL A 412 -19.71 31.08 9.36
C VAL A 412 -18.37 31.50 9.97
N GLU A 413 -18.37 31.76 11.28
CA GLU A 413 -17.15 32.04 12.05
C GLU A 413 -17.10 31.20 13.32
N LEU A 414 -15.89 30.81 13.76
CA LEU A 414 -15.72 30.12 15.04
C LEU A 414 -15.99 31.11 16.19
N ALA A 415 -16.98 30.82 17.02
CA ALA A 415 -17.36 31.66 18.15
C ALA A 415 -16.78 31.15 19.47
N HIS A 416 -16.71 29.83 19.66
CA HIS A 416 -16.23 29.21 20.90
C HIS A 416 -15.77 27.77 20.69
N VAL A 417 -14.93 27.28 21.60
CA VAL A 417 -14.54 25.88 21.68
C VAL A 417 -14.81 25.36 23.09
N VAL A 418 -15.52 24.24 23.19
CA VAL A 418 -15.68 23.53 24.47
C VAL A 418 -14.91 22.23 24.43
N HIS A 419 -14.09 21.99 25.44
CA HIS A 419 -13.33 20.77 25.59
C HIS A 419 -13.79 20.02 26.83
N MET A 420 -14.35 18.83 26.64
CA MET A 420 -15.18 18.24 27.68
C MET A 420 -15.11 16.72 27.76
N VAL A 421 -15.39 16.21 28.95
CA VAL A 421 -15.65 14.80 29.21
C VAL A 421 -17.06 14.69 29.78
N ASP A 422 -17.98 14.08 29.02
CA ASP A 422 -19.42 14.04 29.36
C ASP A 422 -19.71 13.35 30.70
N LYS A 423 -18.93 12.32 31.04
CA LYS A 423 -19.01 11.56 32.29
C LYS A 423 -17.65 10.93 32.59
N PRO A 424 -17.29 10.69 33.87
CA PRO A 424 -16.02 10.07 34.21
C PRO A 424 -15.74 8.80 33.41
N GLY A 425 -14.58 8.75 32.74
CA GLY A 425 -14.16 7.64 31.89
C GLY A 425 -14.76 7.61 30.48
N ALA A 426 -15.59 8.58 30.08
CA ALA A 426 -16.02 8.72 28.68
C ALA A 426 -14.89 9.25 27.80
N GLN A 427 -15.00 8.97 26.49
CA GLN A 427 -14.10 9.54 25.50
C GLN A 427 -14.22 11.08 25.48
N PRO A 428 -13.10 11.82 25.57
CA PRO A 428 -13.12 13.28 25.49
C PRO A 428 -13.70 13.79 24.17
N ARG A 429 -14.30 14.99 24.22
CA ARG A 429 -14.90 15.67 23.08
C ARG A 429 -14.40 17.09 22.94
N ILE A 430 -14.23 17.53 21.70
CA ILE A 430 -14.04 18.95 21.34
C ILE A 430 -15.26 19.39 20.55
N GLY A 431 -16.04 20.30 21.13
CA GLY A 431 -17.17 20.93 20.49
C GLY A 431 -16.77 22.29 19.91
N PHE A 432 -16.76 22.40 18.58
CA PHE A 432 -16.66 23.70 17.91
C PHE A 432 -18.03 24.34 17.87
N VAL A 433 -18.15 25.58 18.34
CA VAL A 433 -19.38 26.36 18.29
C VAL A 433 -19.18 27.47 17.28
N PHE A 434 -19.89 27.38 16.17
CA PHE A 434 -19.81 28.32 15.07
C PHE A 434 -20.98 29.27 15.09
N ARG A 435 -20.71 30.56 14.91
CA ARG A 435 -21.73 31.59 14.68
C ARG A 435 -21.96 31.74 13.19
N ALA A 436 -23.20 31.66 12.74
CA ALA A 436 -23.57 32.09 11.41
C ALA A 436 -24.10 33.53 11.47
N ARG A 437 -23.42 34.45 10.77
CA ARG A 437 -23.80 35.88 10.72
C ARG A 437 -25.04 36.12 9.88
N ARG A 438 -25.30 35.24 8.91
CA ARG A 438 -26.44 35.29 8.00
C ARG A 438 -26.92 33.89 7.69
N TRP A 439 -28.23 33.75 7.52
CA TRP A 439 -28.88 32.53 7.08
C TRP A 439 -30.19 32.87 6.37
N THR A 440 -30.73 31.92 5.63
CA THR A 440 -32.07 31.99 5.02
C THR A 440 -32.94 30.86 5.54
N GLY A 441 -34.22 31.11 5.74
CA GLY A 441 -35.18 30.16 6.29
C GLY A 441 -35.59 30.48 7.73
N THR A 442 -36.66 29.85 8.19
CA THR A 442 -37.11 29.88 9.58
C THR A 442 -36.85 28.49 10.17
N PRO A 443 -36.36 28.36 11.41
CA PRO A 443 -36.11 27.04 12.00
C PRO A 443 -37.39 26.19 12.05
N GLU A 444 -37.36 25.04 11.40
CA GLU A 444 -38.45 24.05 11.38
C GLU A 444 -37.98 22.74 12.00
N VAL A 445 -38.87 21.94 12.57
CA VAL A 445 -38.48 20.61 13.10
C VAL A 445 -38.53 19.62 11.94
N LEU A 446 -37.39 19.34 11.32
CA LEU A 446 -37.30 18.40 10.19
C LEU A 446 -36.96 16.97 10.62
N GLU A 447 -36.37 16.80 11.80
CA GLU A 447 -36.09 15.50 12.44
C GLU A 447 -36.87 15.36 13.76
N PRO A 448 -38.19 15.06 13.70
CA PRO A 448 -39.07 15.04 14.88
C PRO A 448 -38.74 13.93 15.89
N ASP A 449 -37.97 12.92 15.48
CA ASP A 449 -37.43 11.87 16.33
C ASP A 449 -36.23 12.33 17.17
N ARG A 450 -35.58 13.44 16.79
CA ARG A 450 -34.41 14.01 17.47
C ARG A 450 -34.70 15.34 18.17
N CYS A 451 -35.56 16.18 17.61
CA CYS A 451 -35.92 17.49 18.15
C CYS A 451 -37.44 17.66 18.25
N VAL A 452 -37.92 18.24 19.35
CA VAL A 452 -39.35 18.47 19.62
C VAL A 452 -39.78 19.87 19.19
N SER A 453 -38.90 20.85 19.40
CA SER A 453 -39.19 22.25 19.07
C SER A 453 -37.91 23.07 19.00
N TRP A 454 -37.92 24.09 18.14
CA TRP A 454 -36.93 25.17 18.13
C TRP A 454 -37.50 26.43 18.81
N GLY A 455 -36.69 27.11 19.62
CA GLY A 455 -37.09 28.32 20.34
C GLY A 455 -35.97 29.35 20.45
N TRP A 456 -36.35 30.63 20.45
CA TRP A 456 -35.44 31.75 20.68
C TRP A 456 -35.51 32.17 22.15
N TRP A 457 -34.36 32.16 22.82
CA TRP A 457 -34.26 32.39 24.26
C TRP A 457 -33.33 33.54 24.56
N PRO A 458 -33.70 34.49 25.44
CA PRO A 458 -32.77 35.54 25.87
C PRO A 458 -31.48 34.93 26.41
N ALA A 459 -30.33 35.45 25.99
CA ALA A 459 -29.05 34.86 26.34
C ALA A 459 -28.68 35.01 27.84
N ASP A 460 -29.44 35.81 28.60
CA ASP A 460 -29.39 35.95 30.06
C ASP A 460 -30.49 35.18 30.80
N ALA A 461 -31.45 34.58 30.08
CA ALA A 461 -32.55 33.80 30.62
C ALA A 461 -32.76 32.51 29.80
N LEU A 462 -31.69 31.71 29.70
CA LEU A 462 -31.68 30.44 28.99
C LEU A 462 -32.67 29.43 29.60
N PRO A 463 -33.27 28.55 28.78
CA PRO A 463 -34.25 27.57 29.24
C PRO A 463 -33.64 26.53 30.16
N GLU A 464 -34.48 25.85 30.94
CA GLU A 464 -34.09 24.69 31.74
C GLU A 464 -35.03 23.50 31.46
N PRO A 465 -34.51 22.25 31.41
CA PRO A 465 -33.08 21.90 31.50
C PRO A 465 -32.33 22.22 30.19
N ILE A 466 -31.07 22.64 30.30
CA ILE A 466 -30.15 22.85 29.16
C ILE A 466 -28.90 21.96 29.28
N VAL A 467 -28.35 21.54 28.15
CA VAL A 467 -27.08 20.82 28.10
C VAL A 467 -25.95 21.69 28.71
N PRO A 468 -25.18 21.21 29.71
CA PRO A 468 -24.24 22.05 30.45
C PRO A 468 -23.21 22.79 29.61
N TYR A 469 -22.64 22.13 28.60
CA TYR A 469 -21.63 22.76 27.74
C TYR A 469 -22.23 23.75 26.74
N THR A 470 -23.53 23.65 26.42
CA THR A 470 -24.25 24.66 25.65
C THR A 470 -24.35 25.95 26.43
N ARG A 471 -24.78 25.85 27.71
CA ARG A 471 -24.79 27.00 28.62
C ARG A 471 -23.40 27.63 28.74
N ALA A 472 -22.38 26.81 29.00
CA ALA A 472 -21.00 27.28 29.13
C ALA A 472 -20.48 27.97 27.85
N ALA A 473 -20.82 27.45 26.67
CA ALA A 473 -20.47 28.07 25.41
C ALA A 473 -21.17 29.43 25.21
N ILE A 474 -22.47 29.53 25.48
CA ILE A 474 -23.22 30.79 25.34
C ILE A 474 -22.63 31.84 26.29
N GLU A 475 -22.38 31.48 27.56
CA GLU A 475 -21.75 32.37 28.54
C GLU A 475 -20.33 32.76 28.14
N GLY A 476 -19.57 31.83 27.55
CA GLY A 476 -18.24 32.08 27.00
C GLY A 476 -18.26 33.11 25.87
N ILE A 477 -19.10 32.88 24.86
CA ILE A 477 -19.30 33.78 23.70
C ILE A 477 -19.64 35.18 24.16
N ARG A 478 -20.60 35.34 25.08
CA ARG A 478 -21.02 36.65 25.61
C ARG A 478 -19.92 37.37 26.38
N ALA A 479 -19.06 36.61 27.07
CA ALA A 479 -17.95 37.15 27.81
C ALA A 479 -16.68 37.36 26.94
N GLY A 480 -16.74 37.07 25.64
CA GLY A 480 -15.57 37.11 24.76
C GLY A 480 -14.49 36.08 25.10
N ARG A 481 -14.84 35.03 25.86
CA ARG A 481 -13.94 33.90 26.12
C ARG A 481 -14.05 32.93 24.96
N PRO A 482 -12.95 32.53 24.30
CA PRO A 482 -13.00 31.63 23.15
C PRO A 482 -13.01 30.13 23.52
N TYR A 483 -12.78 29.79 24.79
CA TYR A 483 -12.54 28.41 25.22
C TYR A 483 -13.11 28.10 26.61
N THR A 484 -13.59 26.89 26.84
CA THR A 484 -14.04 26.39 28.15
C THR A 484 -13.80 24.89 28.31
N GLU A 485 -13.46 24.48 29.53
CA GLU A 485 -13.23 23.08 29.91
C GLU A 485 -14.31 22.58 30.87
N LEU A 486 -14.79 21.35 30.71
CA LEU A 486 -15.81 20.75 31.57
C LEU A 486 -15.57 19.26 31.81
N GLY A 487 -15.77 18.79 33.05
CA GLY A 487 -15.76 17.36 33.39
C GLY A 487 -14.38 16.72 33.47
N TRP A 488 -13.31 17.52 33.60
CA TRP A 488 -11.92 17.06 33.68
C TRP A 488 -11.42 16.80 35.12
N ASP A 489 -12.25 17.09 36.12
CA ASP A 489 -11.94 16.94 37.55
C ASP A 489 -11.99 15.50 38.06
#